data_AF-A0A523TF11-F1
#
_entry.id   AF-A0A523TF11-F1
#
_cell.length_a   1.000
_cell.length_b   1.000
_cell.length_c   1.000
_cell.angle_alpha   90.00
_cell.angle_beta   90.00
_cell.angle_gamma   90.00
#
_symmetry.space_group_name_H-M   'P 1'
#
loop_
_entity.id
_entity.type
_entity.pdbx_description
1 polymer ?
#
loop_
_entity_poly.entity_id
_entity_poly.type
_entity_poly.pdbx_seq_one_letter_code
_entity_poly.pdbx_strand_id
1 'polypeptide(L)' 'MIPVRCLSCGKVVGDKYEEFERRSAAREDPGKILDELGFNKYCCRRMIIAHSDLIDEFLQFENPRKKEN' A
#
# COMPACT_ATOMS: atom_id res chain seq x y z
N MET A 1 -2.43 4.92 -3.15
CA MET A 1 -3.38 5.10 -2.01
C MET A 1 -4.07 3.79 -1.69
N ILE A 2 -3.77 3.26 -0.52
CA ILE A 2 -4.36 2.02 0.01
C ILE A 2 -5.68 2.30 0.76
N PRO A 3 -6.63 1.35 0.86
CA PRO A 3 -7.74 1.47 1.79
C PRO A 3 -7.27 1.74 3.23
N VAL A 4 -7.93 2.68 3.92
CA VAL A 4 -7.60 3.02 5.33
C VAL A 4 -7.80 1.83 6.26
N ARG A 5 -8.86 1.04 6.03
CA ARG A 5 -9.21 -0.18 6.78
C ARG A 5 -9.36 -1.37 5.86
N CYS A 6 -9.16 -2.56 6.41
CA CYS A 6 -9.37 -3.80 5.69
C CYS A 6 -10.86 -4.03 5.43
N LEU A 7 -11.18 -4.36 4.19
CA LEU A 7 -12.56 -4.54 3.72
C LEU A 7 -13.30 -5.69 4.40
N SER A 8 -12.60 -6.64 5.02
CA SER A 8 -13.23 -7.77 5.72
C SER A 8 -13.17 -7.64 7.25
N CYS A 9 -11.98 -7.34 7.80
CA CYS A 9 -11.75 -7.35 9.25
C CYS A 9 -11.97 -5.97 9.90
N GLY A 10 -12.05 -4.88 9.14
CA GLY A 10 -12.13 -3.51 9.65
C GLY A 10 -10.88 -3.00 10.36
N LYS A 11 -9.82 -3.82 10.48
CA LYS A 11 -8.53 -3.40 11.06
C LYS A 11 -7.92 -2.28 10.21
N VAL A 12 -7.31 -1.29 10.86
CA VAL A 12 -6.54 -0.24 10.19
C VAL A 12 -5.32 -0.87 9.50
N VAL A 13 -5.14 -0.54 8.23
CA VAL A 13 -4.06 -1.04 7.35
C VAL A 13 -3.29 0.10 6.70
N GLY A 14 -3.94 1.24 6.43
CA GLY A 14 -3.31 2.34 5.72
C GLY A 14 -2.17 3.02 6.46
N ASP A 15 -2.17 2.98 7.80
CA ASP A 15 -1.11 3.53 8.65
C ASP A 15 0.25 2.81 8.50
N LYS A 16 0.23 1.56 8.04
CA LYS A 16 1.41 0.68 7.98
C LYS A 16 1.90 0.39 6.56
N TYR A 17 1.19 0.89 5.55
CA TYR A 17 1.50 0.57 4.16
C TYR A 17 2.84 1.16 3.71
N GLU A 18 3.12 2.43 4.03
CA GLU A 18 4.38 3.09 3.66
C GLU A 18 5.60 2.38 4.25
N GLU A 19 5.49 1.90 5.49
CA GLU A 19 6.56 1.14 6.15
C GLU A 19 6.74 -0.24 5.50
N PHE A 20 5.64 -0.91 5.13
CA PHE A 20 5.72 -2.16 4.35
C PHE A 20 6.41 -1.93 3.00
N GLU A 21 6.04 -0.88 2.28
CA GLU A 21 6.61 -0.56 0.97
C GLU A 21 8.11 -0.28 1.08
N ARG A 22 8.54 0.53 2.06
CA ARG A 22 9.95 0.83 2.31
C ARG A 22 10.77 -0.44 2.59
N ARG A 23 10.27 -1.33 3.44
CA ARG A 23 10.96 -2.59 3.79
C ARG A 23 10.94 -3.60 2.63
N SER A 24 9.84 -3.67 1.89
CA SER A 24 9.73 -4.48 0.69
C SER A 24 10.73 -4.02 -0.39
N ALA A 25 10.88 -2.71 -0.57
CA ALA A 25 11.88 -2.12 -1.47
C ALA A 25 13.33 -2.42 -1.02
N ALA A 26 13.57 -2.58 0.29
CA ALA A 26 14.85 -3.02 0.85
C ALA A 26 15.12 -4.52 0.67
N ARG A 27 14.27 -5.27 -0.06
CA ARG A 27 14.35 -6.72 -0.32
C ARG A 27 14.21 -7.59 0.94
N GLU A 28 13.52 -7.11 1.95
CA GLU A 28 13.13 -7.94 3.08
C GLU A 28 11.94 -8.85 2.70
N ASP A 29 11.82 -10.01 3.36
CA ASP A 29 10.75 -10.96 3.06
C ASP A 29 9.37 -10.39 3.43
N PRO A 30 8.42 -10.30 2.48
CA PRO A 30 7.11 -9.68 2.72
C PRO A 30 6.28 -10.44 3.76
N GLY A 31 6.48 -11.75 3.93
CA GLY A 31 5.83 -12.53 4.97
C GLY A 31 6.23 -12.05 6.36
N LYS A 32 7.55 -11.94 6.60
CA LYS A 32 8.11 -11.46 7.87
C LYS A 32 7.72 -10.03 8.19
N ILE A 33 7.75 -9.13 7.20
CA ILE A 33 7.34 -7.74 7.39
C ILE A 33 5.88 -7.67 7.88
N LEU A 34 4.98 -8.45 7.25
CA LEU A 34 3.57 -8.48 7.63
C LEU A 34 3.35 -9.07 9.03
N ASP A 35 4.18 -10.04 9.45
CA ASP A 35 4.18 -10.59 10.80
C ASP A 35 4.59 -9.52 11.83
N GLU A 36 5.69 -8.81 11.58
CA GLU A 36 6.20 -7.75 12.46
C GLU A 36 5.25 -6.55 12.56
N LEU A 37 4.58 -6.18 11.47
CA LEU A 37 3.53 -5.15 11.45
C LEU A 37 2.24 -5.59 12.18
N GLY A 38 2.16 -6.85 12.60
CA GLY A 38 1.07 -7.42 13.39
C GLY A 38 -0.15 -7.83 12.57
N PHE A 39 0.01 -8.15 11.28
CA PHE A 39 -1.09 -8.57 10.41
C PHE A 39 -1.33 -10.08 10.46
N ASN A 40 -1.89 -10.62 11.55
CA ASN A 40 -2.04 -12.07 11.71
C ASN A 40 -3.09 -12.71 10.78
N LYS A 41 -4.13 -11.95 10.37
CA LYS A 41 -5.22 -12.48 9.53
C LYS A 41 -4.93 -12.27 8.06
N TYR A 42 -5.16 -13.32 7.25
CA TYR A 42 -4.98 -13.29 5.79
C TYR A 42 -5.77 -12.16 5.12
N CYS A 43 -6.97 -11.85 5.61
CA CYS A 43 -7.82 -10.81 5.04
C CYS A 43 -7.20 -9.41 5.13
N CYS A 44 -6.49 -9.12 6.22
CA CYS A 44 -5.81 -7.84 6.39
C CYS A 44 -4.47 -7.84 5.60
N ARG A 45 -3.76 -8.98 5.48
CA ARG A 45 -2.55 -9.11 4.62
C ARG A 45 -2.81 -8.91 3.13
N ARG A 46 -3.90 -9.48 2.63
CA ARG A 46 -4.37 -9.32 1.24
C ARG A 46 -4.43 -7.85 0.82
N MET A 47 -4.85 -6.96 1.72
CA MET A 47 -4.99 -5.54 1.42
C MET A 47 -3.66 -4.88 1.11
N ILE A 48 -2.58 -5.32 1.76
CA ILE A 48 -1.23 -4.79 1.56
C ILE A 48 -0.59 -5.44 0.31
N ILE A 49 -0.64 -6.77 0.21
CA ILE A 49 0.04 -7.54 -0.85
C ILE A 49 -0.53 -7.23 -2.24
N ALA A 50 -1.85 -7.13 -2.35
CA ALA A 50 -2.54 -6.94 -3.63
C ALA A 50 -2.80 -5.46 -3.96
N HIS A 51 -2.22 -4.51 -3.21
CA HIS A 51 -2.37 -3.10 -3.50
C HIS A 51 -1.47 -2.67 -4.64
N SER A 52 -2.06 -2.08 -5.68
CA SER A 52 -1.36 -1.34 -6.73
C SER A 52 -1.63 0.15 -6.53
N ASP A 53 -0.57 0.96 -6.43
CA ASP A 53 -0.70 2.41 -6.41
C ASP A 53 -0.64 2.96 -7.84
N LEU A 54 -1.77 3.40 -8.36
CA LEU A 54 -1.88 3.98 -9.71
C LEU A 54 -2.04 5.50 -9.67
N ILE A 55 -2.09 6.12 -8.49
CA ILE A 55 -2.44 7.54 -8.37
C ILE A 55 -1.40 8.43 -9.07
N ASP A 56 -0.12 8.10 -8.95
CA ASP A 56 0.93 8.87 -9.60
C ASP A 56 0.84 8.85 -11.12
N GLU A 57 0.34 7.75 -11.70
CA GLU A 57 0.06 7.64 -13.13
C GLU A 57 -1.16 8.50 -13.51
N PHE A 58 -2.23 8.46 -12.72
CA PHE A 58 -3.44 9.25 -12.97
C PHE A 58 -3.23 10.77 -12.84
N LEU A 59 -2.43 11.22 -11.88
CA LEU A 59 -2.13 12.65 -11.65
C LEU A 59 -1.47 13.32 -12.86
N GLN A 60 -0.81 12.56 -13.73
CA GLN A 60 -0.21 13.07 -14.97
C GLN A 60 -1.26 13.48 -16.01
N PHE A 61 -2.48 12.95 -15.93
CA PHE A 61 -3.56 13.21 -16.89
C PHE A 61 -4.50 14.36 -16.47
N GLU A 62 -4.69 14.60 -15.18
CA GLU A 62 -5.57 15.67 -14.67
C GLU A 62 -5.02 17.08 -14.89
N ASN A 63 -3.71 17.22 -15.13
CA ASN A 63 -3.07 18.52 -15.31
C ASN A 63 -2.49 18.68 -16.73
N PRO A 64 -3.33 18.89 -17.76
CA PRO A 64 -2.86 19.07 -19.14
C PRO A 64 -1.92 20.28 -19.32
N ARG A 65 -1.83 21.17 -18.31
CA ARG A 65 -1.01 22.39 -18.30
C ARG A 65 0.46 22.21 -17.88
N LYS A 66 0.91 21.02 -17.50
CA LYS A 66 2.32 20.79 -17.10
C LYS A 66 3.24 20.31 -18.23
N LYS A 67 2.72 20.08 -19.44
CA LYS A 67 3.55 19.68 -20.61
C LYS A 67 4.15 20.87 -21.39
N GLU A 68 3.92 22.09 -20.96
CA GLU A 68 4.64 23.29 -21.44
C GLU A 68 5.45 23.88 -20.28
N ASN A 69 6.66 23.37 -20.07
CA ASN A 69 7.85 24.09 -19.58
C ASN A 69 9.06 23.14 -19.63
#